data_AF-S3JEV1-F1
#
_entry.id   AF-S3JEV1-F1
#
_cell.length_a   1.000
_cell.length_b   1.000
_cell.length_c   1.000
_cell.angle_alpha   90.00
_cell.angle_beta   90.00
_cell.angle_gamma   90.00
#
_symmetry.space_group_name_H-M   'P 1'
#
loop_
_entity.id
_entity.type
_entity.pdbx_description
1 polymer ?
#
loop_
_entity_poly.entity_id
_entity_poly.type
_entity_poly.pdbx_seq_one_letter_code
_entity_poly.pdbx_strand_id
1 'polypeptide(L)'
;MAKIYHAHLYGLREDKYQILKENTVNSTDFHEVNPQSPFYLLIPQDTDLLGEYEQGFKLTEFMNEYSLGCLTKRDKLVINYSINSVKKQIASFLDPEKTDNQSAQEFNLRLVDNDMWNTNMARKSVDVNQIVKYIKSECFRPFDNRFIFYHEKFVARLNRRIMQHLDQKKNIALVTVRQLASLPFEHIYVTDNLTDQHIISVRTKEGGVIFPLYLYPDSDKAQELQQEKRPNFSPDFLKTLETKLGYLPTPETIFYYIYAVFHSPTYRSRYAEFLKIDFPRVPLTSNDNLFRQLAEYGEQLVQLHLMTSPKLDPPLAPSSKRG
;
A
#
# COMPACT_ATOMS: atom_id res chain seq x y z
N MET A 1 -7.98 -18.94 35.91
CA MET A 1 -7.26 -18.33 34.76
C MET A 1 -6.15 -19.29 34.37
N ALA A 2 -5.97 -19.55 33.08
CA ALA A 2 -4.84 -20.32 32.59
C ALA A 2 -3.59 -19.42 32.58
N LYS A 3 -2.46 -19.94 33.05
CA LYS A 3 -1.16 -19.26 32.96
C LYS A 3 -0.47 -19.66 31.67
N ILE A 4 0.11 -18.70 30.97
CA ILE A 4 0.87 -18.94 29.74
C ILE A 4 2.33 -18.67 30.03
N TYR A 5 3.18 -19.61 29.62
CA TYR A 5 4.62 -19.56 29.82
C TYR A 5 5.32 -19.67 28.46
N HIS A 6 6.36 -18.88 28.26
CA HIS A 6 7.06 -18.77 26.99
C HIS A 6 8.59 -18.80 27.19
N ALA A 7 9.29 -19.49 26.30
CA ALA A 7 10.76 -19.45 26.19
C ALA A 7 11.13 -19.37 24.70
N HIS A 8 12.10 -18.50 24.36
CA HIS A 8 12.62 -18.37 22.99
C HIS A 8 13.94 -19.12 22.86
N LEU A 9 14.06 -19.94 21.81
CA LEU A 9 15.31 -20.62 21.45
C LEU A 9 15.77 -20.19 20.05
N TYR A 10 16.81 -19.34 20.01
CA TYR A 10 17.44 -18.85 18.79
C TYR A 10 18.91 -19.32 18.73
N GLY A 11 19.45 -19.50 17.53
CA GLY A 11 20.83 -19.97 17.34
C GLY A 11 20.99 -20.91 16.14
N LEU A 12 22.15 -21.56 16.05
CA LEU A 12 22.42 -22.56 15.03
C LEU A 12 21.62 -23.84 15.29
N ARG A 13 21.43 -24.64 14.25
CA ARG A 13 20.65 -25.89 14.35
C ARG A 13 21.24 -26.85 15.40
N GLU A 14 22.56 -26.98 15.43
CA GLU A 14 23.28 -27.89 16.33
C GLU A 14 23.12 -27.48 17.80
N ASP A 15 23.30 -26.19 18.10
CA ASP A 15 23.10 -25.65 19.46
C ASP A 15 21.68 -25.89 19.96
N LYS A 16 20.67 -25.67 19.10
CA LYS A 16 19.27 -25.93 19.46
C LYS A 16 19.04 -27.40 19.76
N TYR A 17 19.64 -28.31 18.99
CA TYR A 17 19.52 -29.74 19.26
C TYR A 17 20.22 -30.14 20.55
N GLN A 18 21.35 -29.53 20.87
CA GLN A 18 22.02 -29.80 22.14
C GLN A 18 21.16 -29.32 23.31
N ILE A 19 20.66 -28.09 23.27
CA ILE A 19 19.78 -27.51 24.29
C ILE A 19 18.52 -28.36 24.48
N LEU A 20 17.88 -28.81 23.39
CA LEU A 20 16.68 -29.65 23.44
C LEU A 20 16.94 -31.09 23.93
N LYS A 21 18.17 -31.60 23.80
CA LYS A 21 18.56 -32.90 24.38
C LYS A 21 18.81 -32.81 25.87
N GLU A 22 19.39 -31.70 26.32
CA GLU A 22 19.79 -31.49 27.72
C GLU A 22 18.64 -30.95 28.59
N ASN A 23 17.61 -30.36 27.98
CA ASN A 23 16.49 -29.75 28.69
C ASN A 23 15.16 -30.45 28.45
N THR A 24 14.28 -30.37 29.46
CA THR A 24 12.89 -30.80 29.41
C THR A 24 11.98 -29.60 29.66
N VAL A 25 10.65 -29.81 29.59
CA VAL A 25 9.68 -28.78 29.99
C VAL A 25 9.91 -28.31 31.43
N ASN A 26 10.35 -29.18 32.34
CA ASN A 26 10.55 -28.80 33.74
C ASN A 26 11.88 -28.08 33.99
N SER A 27 12.86 -28.18 33.09
CA SER A 27 14.18 -27.55 33.24
C SER A 27 14.37 -26.32 32.35
N THR A 28 13.44 -26.06 31.42
CA THR A 28 13.48 -24.88 30.56
C THR A 28 13.11 -23.65 31.37
N ASP A 29 13.91 -22.58 31.26
CA ASP A 29 13.63 -21.30 31.88
C ASP A 29 12.51 -20.56 31.11
N PHE A 30 11.29 -20.72 31.58
CA PHE A 30 10.12 -20.07 31.00
C PHE A 30 9.79 -18.77 31.72
N HIS A 31 9.34 -17.78 30.95
CA HIS A 31 8.77 -16.55 31.49
C HIS A 31 7.25 -16.54 31.33
N GLU A 32 6.52 -16.16 32.38
CA GLU A 32 5.08 -15.98 32.31
C GLU A 32 4.76 -14.80 31.37
N VAL A 33 3.84 -15.01 30.43
CA VAL A 33 3.34 -13.96 29.53
C VAL A 33 1.86 -13.74 29.79
N ASN A 34 1.41 -12.50 29.62
CA ASN A 34 0.03 -12.09 29.82
C ASN A 34 -0.58 -11.63 28.49
N PRO A 35 -1.14 -12.54 27.67
CA PRO A 35 -1.73 -12.16 26.39
C PRO A 35 -2.84 -11.12 26.55
N GLN A 36 -2.73 -10.01 25.82
CA GLN A 36 -3.70 -8.91 25.89
C GLN A 36 -4.51 -8.77 24.59
N SER A 37 -5.74 -8.28 24.73
CA SER A 37 -6.58 -7.88 23.58
C SER A 37 -5.86 -6.80 22.74
N PRO A 38 -6.06 -6.75 21.41
CA PRO A 38 -6.92 -7.62 20.61
C PRO A 38 -6.22 -8.88 20.07
N PHE A 39 -4.90 -8.97 20.19
CA PHE A 39 -4.12 -9.99 19.48
C PHE A 39 -3.88 -11.25 20.30
N TYR A 40 -3.90 -11.16 21.62
CA TYR A 40 -3.60 -12.25 22.56
C TYR A 40 -2.31 -12.98 22.18
N LEU A 41 -1.23 -12.24 21.94
CA LEU A 41 0.05 -12.82 21.55
C LEU A 41 0.64 -13.66 22.69
N LEU A 42 1.16 -14.85 22.34
CA LEU A 42 1.78 -15.80 23.28
C LEU A 42 3.30 -15.62 23.36
N ILE A 43 3.79 -14.42 23.06
CA ILE A 43 5.19 -14.03 23.12
C ILE A 43 5.33 -12.78 24.00
N PRO A 44 6.49 -12.52 24.61
CA PRO A 44 6.74 -11.27 25.32
C PRO A 44 6.50 -10.07 24.41
N GLN A 45 5.85 -9.04 24.94
CA GLN A 45 5.64 -7.77 24.26
C GLN A 45 6.15 -6.64 25.15
N ASP A 46 6.84 -5.66 24.56
CA ASP A 46 7.04 -4.36 25.18
C ASP A 46 5.77 -3.53 24.96
N THR A 47 5.01 -3.31 26.02
CA THR A 47 3.75 -2.56 25.99
C THR A 47 3.83 -1.23 26.74
N ASP A 48 5.02 -0.80 27.15
CA ASP A 48 5.20 0.39 28.00
C ASP A 48 4.61 1.65 27.37
N LEU A 49 4.67 1.73 26.04
CA LEU A 49 4.18 2.86 25.25
C LEU A 49 2.81 2.61 24.60
N LEU A 50 2.15 1.49 24.88
CA LEU A 50 0.90 1.12 24.20
C LEU A 50 -0.22 2.14 24.49
N GLY A 51 -0.39 2.51 25.76
CA GLY A 51 -1.42 3.48 26.17
C GLY A 51 -1.20 4.88 25.58
N GLU A 52 0.05 5.27 25.30
CA GLU A 52 0.36 6.51 24.57
C GLU A 52 0.05 6.36 23.07
N TYR A 53 0.48 5.26 22.46
CA TYR A 53 0.27 4.98 21.03
C TYR A 53 -1.22 4.93 20.67
N GLU A 54 -2.05 4.33 21.54
CA GLU A 54 -3.50 4.21 21.34
C GLU A 54 -4.27 5.53 21.42
N GLN A 55 -3.68 6.60 21.98
CA GLN A 55 -4.27 7.95 21.91
C GLN A 55 -4.24 8.53 20.49
N GLY A 56 -3.39 7.98 19.60
CA GLY A 56 -3.35 8.35 18.20
C GLY A 56 -4.50 7.72 17.40
N PHE A 57 -4.95 8.43 16.36
CA PHE A 57 -5.97 7.93 15.45
C PHE A 57 -5.39 6.87 14.53
N LYS A 58 -5.97 5.67 14.51
CA LYS A 58 -5.52 4.61 13.60
C LYS A 58 -5.84 4.97 12.17
N LEU A 59 -4.89 4.80 11.25
CA LEU A 59 -5.05 5.18 9.85
C LEU A 59 -6.36 4.67 9.22
N THR A 60 -6.73 3.42 9.50
CA THR A 60 -7.94 2.79 8.96
C THR A 60 -9.25 3.24 9.61
N GLU A 61 -9.20 3.98 10.72
CA GLU A 61 -10.39 4.50 11.43
C GLU A 61 -10.77 5.91 10.96
N PHE A 62 -9.81 6.64 10.36
CA PHE A 62 -10.08 7.96 9.79
C PHE A 62 -9.96 8.01 8.27
N MET A 63 -9.16 7.18 7.62
CA MET A 63 -9.18 6.99 6.16
C MET A 63 -9.82 5.64 5.84
N ASN A 64 -11.16 5.62 5.81
CA ASN A 64 -11.94 4.37 5.84
C ASN A 64 -12.04 3.68 4.47
N GLU A 65 -11.88 4.44 3.39
CA GLU A 65 -11.82 3.87 2.04
C GLU A 65 -10.37 3.55 1.67
N TYR A 66 -10.01 2.28 1.72
CA TYR A 66 -8.69 1.78 1.35
C TYR A 66 -8.74 0.35 0.83
N SER A 67 -7.70 -0.07 0.12
CA SER A 67 -7.53 -1.45 -0.33
C SER A 67 -6.07 -1.74 -0.65
N LEU A 68 -5.76 -3.01 -0.89
CA LEU A 68 -4.52 -3.37 -1.55
C LEU A 68 -4.44 -2.77 -2.97
N GLY A 69 -3.22 -2.67 -3.50
CA GLY A 69 -2.97 -2.33 -4.91
C GLY A 69 -3.42 -3.41 -5.87
N CYS A 70 -3.31 -3.15 -7.17
CA CYS A 70 -3.57 -4.11 -8.24
C CYS A 70 -2.76 -5.39 -8.05
N LEU A 71 -3.34 -6.55 -8.35
CA LEU A 71 -2.62 -7.82 -8.40
C LEU A 71 -2.82 -8.44 -9.78
N THR A 72 -1.77 -8.46 -10.60
CA THR A 72 -1.89 -8.94 -11.99
C THR A 72 -1.80 -10.47 -12.07
N LYS A 73 -0.86 -11.09 -11.33
CA LYS A 73 -0.38 -12.48 -11.49
C LYS A 73 0.27 -12.80 -12.85
N ARG A 74 0.50 -11.79 -13.69
CA ARG A 74 1.04 -11.96 -15.06
C ARG A 74 1.71 -10.68 -15.56
N ASP A 75 2.55 -10.07 -14.73
CA ASP A 75 3.25 -8.81 -15.02
C ASP A 75 3.91 -8.79 -16.40
N LYS A 76 4.56 -9.90 -16.79
CA LYS A 76 5.22 -10.05 -18.11
C LYS A 76 4.30 -9.75 -19.29
N LEU A 77 3.00 -10.08 -19.18
CA LEU A 77 2.02 -9.82 -20.24
C LEU A 77 1.49 -8.39 -20.18
N VAL A 78 1.16 -7.90 -18.97
CA VAL A 78 0.32 -6.69 -18.82
C VAL A 78 1.06 -5.43 -18.44
N ILE A 79 2.31 -5.50 -17.95
CA ILE A 79 3.08 -4.34 -17.50
C ILE A 79 4.32 -4.13 -18.39
N ASN A 80 4.59 -2.88 -18.77
CA ASN A 80 5.82 -2.50 -19.46
C ASN A 80 6.14 -0.99 -19.28
N TYR A 81 7.33 -0.54 -19.69
CA TYR A 81 7.82 0.83 -19.54
C TYR A 81 7.18 1.84 -20.50
N SER A 82 6.51 1.40 -21.56
CA SER A 82 5.86 2.30 -22.52
C SER A 82 4.50 1.79 -22.97
N ILE A 83 3.60 2.73 -23.29
CA ILE A 83 2.30 2.44 -23.90
C ILE A 83 2.47 1.56 -25.15
N ASN A 84 3.46 1.86 -26.00
CA ASN A 84 3.73 1.09 -27.21
C ASN A 84 4.16 -0.35 -26.92
N SER A 85 4.98 -0.56 -25.89
CA SER A 85 5.42 -1.89 -25.48
C SER A 85 4.25 -2.72 -24.94
N VAL A 86 3.41 -2.15 -24.07
CA VAL A 86 2.20 -2.82 -23.57
C VAL A 86 1.26 -3.14 -24.75
N LYS A 87 1.00 -2.17 -25.64
CA LYS A 87 0.16 -2.36 -26.81
C LYS A 87 0.65 -3.52 -27.69
N LYS A 88 1.95 -3.58 -27.97
CA LYS A 88 2.55 -4.66 -28.77
C LYS A 88 2.42 -6.02 -28.09
N GLN A 89 2.66 -6.11 -26.79
CA GLN A 89 2.51 -7.36 -26.03
C GLN A 89 1.07 -7.87 -26.07
N ILE A 90 0.11 -7.00 -25.78
CA ILE A 90 -1.30 -7.38 -25.79
C ILE A 90 -1.74 -7.74 -27.22
N ALA A 91 -1.36 -6.98 -28.24
CA ALA A 91 -1.68 -7.33 -29.63
C ALA A 91 -1.08 -8.69 -30.04
N SER A 92 0.17 -8.98 -29.66
CA SER A 92 0.82 -10.29 -29.88
C SER A 92 0.07 -11.42 -29.18
N PHE A 93 -0.42 -11.17 -27.96
CA PHE A 93 -1.20 -12.14 -27.20
C PHE A 93 -2.59 -12.37 -27.79
N LEU A 94 -3.18 -11.37 -28.44
CA LEU A 94 -4.50 -11.43 -29.09
C LEU A 94 -4.48 -11.88 -30.56
N ASP A 95 -3.30 -12.12 -31.12
CA ASP A 95 -3.11 -12.46 -32.53
C ASP A 95 -4.01 -13.64 -32.95
N PRO A 96 -4.89 -13.45 -33.96
CA PRO A 96 -5.81 -14.50 -34.42
C PRO A 96 -5.10 -15.69 -35.08
N GLU A 97 -3.87 -15.49 -35.57
CA GLU A 97 -3.07 -16.57 -36.16
C GLU A 97 -2.47 -17.50 -35.11
N LYS A 98 -2.49 -17.12 -33.83
CA LYS A 98 -2.02 -17.95 -32.71
C LYS A 98 -3.17 -18.74 -32.10
N THR A 99 -2.88 -19.97 -31.72
CA THR A 99 -3.71 -20.75 -30.80
C THR A 99 -3.57 -20.21 -29.36
N ASP A 100 -4.55 -20.51 -28.51
CA ASP A 100 -4.49 -20.14 -27.08
C ASP A 100 -3.22 -20.71 -26.41
N ASN A 101 -2.78 -21.91 -26.80
CA ASN A 101 -1.54 -22.52 -26.31
C ASN A 101 -0.30 -21.71 -26.68
N GLN A 102 -0.19 -21.27 -27.94
CA GLN A 102 0.94 -20.48 -28.40
C GLN A 102 1.01 -19.13 -27.67
N SER A 103 -0.13 -18.44 -27.55
CA SER A 103 -0.20 -17.18 -26.80
C SER A 103 0.11 -17.35 -25.32
N ALA A 104 -0.37 -18.41 -24.68
CA ALA A 104 -0.04 -18.68 -23.27
C ALA A 104 1.45 -18.97 -23.08
N GLN A 105 2.04 -19.80 -23.95
CA GLN A 105 3.46 -20.19 -23.88
C GLN A 105 4.41 -19.00 -24.02
N GLU A 106 4.14 -18.04 -24.92
CA GLU A 106 4.95 -16.82 -25.10
C GLU A 106 5.18 -16.05 -23.79
N PHE A 107 4.18 -16.04 -22.91
CA PHE A 107 4.18 -15.33 -21.63
C PHE A 107 4.33 -16.25 -20.42
N ASN A 108 4.64 -17.53 -20.61
CA ASN A 108 4.73 -18.55 -19.55
C ASN A 108 3.45 -18.65 -18.70
N LEU A 109 2.29 -18.56 -19.34
CA LEU A 109 0.99 -18.59 -18.69
C LEU A 109 0.38 -19.99 -18.76
N ARG A 110 -0.46 -20.31 -17.76
CA ARG A 110 -1.37 -21.45 -17.84
C ARG A 110 -2.56 -21.09 -18.73
N LEU A 111 -3.17 -22.09 -19.36
CA LEU A 111 -4.43 -21.86 -20.09
C LEU A 111 -5.54 -21.36 -19.16
N VAL A 112 -5.64 -21.95 -17.98
CA VAL A 112 -6.59 -21.63 -16.91
C VAL A 112 -5.85 -21.67 -15.57
N ASP A 113 -6.20 -20.78 -14.64
CA ASP A 113 -5.73 -20.81 -13.25
C ASP A 113 -6.88 -20.78 -12.24
N ASN A 114 -6.56 -20.83 -10.94
CA ASN A 114 -7.53 -20.83 -9.85
C ASN A 114 -8.07 -19.43 -9.51
N ASP A 115 -7.63 -18.39 -10.21
CA ASP A 115 -7.98 -16.98 -10.00
C ASP A 115 -8.73 -16.41 -11.21
N MET A 116 -9.61 -17.22 -11.79
CA MET A 116 -10.51 -16.85 -12.88
C MET A 116 -9.81 -16.49 -14.20
N TRP A 117 -8.51 -16.76 -14.35
CA TRP A 117 -7.84 -16.64 -15.62
C TRP A 117 -8.33 -17.71 -16.59
N ASN A 118 -8.60 -17.29 -17.81
CA ASN A 118 -8.81 -18.20 -18.92
C ASN A 118 -8.27 -17.52 -20.18
N THR A 119 -7.28 -18.14 -20.81
CA THR A 119 -6.58 -17.60 -21.98
C THR A 119 -7.53 -17.36 -23.14
N ASN A 120 -8.46 -18.29 -23.40
CA ASN A 120 -9.46 -18.15 -24.45
C ASN A 120 -10.38 -16.95 -24.19
N MET A 121 -10.86 -16.81 -22.95
CA MET A 121 -11.74 -15.71 -22.56
C MET A 121 -11.02 -14.36 -22.61
N ALA A 122 -9.77 -14.29 -22.16
CA ALA A 122 -8.95 -13.08 -22.24
C ALA A 122 -8.67 -12.68 -23.70
N ARG A 123 -8.38 -13.65 -24.57
CA ARG A 123 -8.18 -13.41 -26.01
C ARG A 123 -9.42 -12.89 -26.72
N LYS A 124 -10.61 -13.24 -26.24
CA LYS A 124 -11.90 -12.79 -26.79
C LYS A 124 -12.45 -11.53 -26.13
N SER A 125 -11.84 -11.03 -25.06
CA SER A 125 -12.47 -10.00 -24.22
C SER A 125 -12.27 -8.57 -24.72
N VAL A 126 -11.36 -8.34 -25.67
CA VAL A 126 -11.00 -7.00 -26.12
C VAL A 126 -10.57 -7.02 -27.58
N ASP A 127 -11.02 -6.04 -28.35
CA ASP A 127 -10.59 -5.82 -29.73
C ASP A 127 -9.19 -5.17 -29.76
N VAL A 128 -8.33 -5.57 -30.72
CA VAL A 128 -6.96 -5.04 -30.87
C VAL A 128 -6.94 -3.51 -31.02
N ASN A 129 -7.97 -2.93 -31.65
CA ASN A 129 -8.11 -1.49 -31.82
C ASN A 129 -8.47 -0.77 -30.51
N GLN A 130 -9.01 -1.48 -29.52
CA GLN A 130 -9.41 -0.92 -28.23
C GLN A 130 -8.35 -1.05 -27.13
N ILE A 131 -7.21 -1.73 -27.39
CA ILE A 131 -6.17 -1.98 -26.38
C ILE A 131 -5.76 -0.70 -25.63
N VAL A 132 -5.54 0.40 -26.35
CA VAL A 132 -5.03 1.65 -25.77
C VAL A 132 -5.97 2.23 -24.71
N LYS A 133 -7.29 1.99 -24.81
CA LYS A 133 -8.29 2.44 -23.84
C LYS A 133 -8.02 1.92 -22.42
N TYR A 134 -7.44 0.73 -22.31
CA TYR A 134 -7.18 0.06 -21.04
C TYR A 134 -5.73 0.22 -20.56
N ILE A 135 -4.88 0.93 -21.30
CA ILE A 135 -3.51 1.20 -20.86
C ILE A 135 -3.52 2.40 -19.91
N LYS A 136 -3.11 2.15 -18.67
CA LYS A 136 -3.08 3.14 -17.59
C LYS A 136 -1.68 3.29 -17.02
N SER A 137 -1.38 4.46 -16.44
CA SER A 137 -0.15 4.70 -15.70
C SER A 137 -0.24 4.05 -14.32
N GLU A 138 0.82 3.36 -13.92
CA GLU A 138 0.93 2.65 -12.65
C GLU A 138 2.30 2.92 -12.01
N CYS A 139 2.30 3.26 -10.72
CA CYS A 139 3.48 3.19 -9.88
C CYS A 139 3.72 1.72 -9.53
N PHE A 140 4.63 1.08 -10.27
CA PHE A 140 4.95 -0.33 -10.08
C PHE A 140 5.73 -0.51 -8.77
N ARG A 141 6.77 0.32 -8.56
CA ARG A 141 7.57 0.39 -7.32
C ARG A 141 7.90 1.86 -7.04
N PRO A 142 8.45 2.24 -5.86
CA PRO A 142 8.76 3.64 -5.58
C PRO A 142 9.75 4.13 -6.63
N PHE A 143 9.46 5.28 -7.24
CA PHE A 143 10.23 5.87 -8.35
C PHE A 143 10.28 5.05 -9.66
N ASP A 144 9.49 3.97 -9.79
CA ASP A 144 9.38 3.14 -11.00
C ASP A 144 7.94 3.19 -11.52
N ASN A 145 7.68 4.17 -12.39
CA ASN A 145 6.41 4.32 -13.07
C ASN A 145 6.41 3.56 -14.39
N ARG A 146 5.36 2.76 -14.60
CA ARG A 146 5.17 1.91 -15.77
C ARG A 146 3.75 2.06 -16.30
N PHE A 147 3.45 1.32 -17.36
CA PHE A 147 2.12 1.23 -17.93
C PHE A 147 1.58 -0.19 -17.73
N ILE A 148 0.32 -0.28 -17.34
CA ILE A 148 -0.42 -1.53 -17.14
C ILE A 148 -1.60 -1.62 -18.12
N PHE A 149 -1.84 -2.81 -18.67
CA PHE A 149 -3.09 -3.15 -19.33
C PHE A 149 -4.17 -3.49 -18.28
N TYR A 150 -4.87 -2.47 -17.81
CA TYR A 150 -5.81 -2.52 -16.68
C TYR A 150 -7.19 -3.02 -17.14
N HIS A 151 -7.29 -4.34 -17.36
CA HIS A 151 -8.48 -5.01 -17.87
C HIS A 151 -8.89 -6.21 -16.97
N GLU A 152 -10.19 -6.40 -16.76
CA GLU A 152 -10.75 -7.39 -15.80
C GLU A 152 -10.47 -8.85 -16.12
N LYS A 153 -10.24 -9.18 -17.40
CA LYS A 153 -9.81 -10.53 -17.80
C LYS A 153 -8.29 -10.73 -17.74
N PHE A 154 -7.52 -9.66 -17.57
CA PHE A 154 -6.05 -9.69 -17.61
C PHE A 154 -5.42 -9.45 -16.24
N VAL A 155 -6.07 -8.70 -15.36
CA VAL A 155 -5.61 -8.40 -13.99
C VAL A 155 -6.46 -9.20 -13.01
N ALA A 156 -5.82 -10.05 -12.20
CA ALA A 156 -6.53 -10.92 -11.26
C ALA A 156 -7.33 -10.14 -10.19
N ARG A 157 -6.78 -9.02 -9.69
CA ARG A 157 -7.50 -8.10 -8.79
C ARG A 157 -7.23 -6.66 -9.21
N LEU A 158 -8.23 -6.02 -9.80
CA LEU A 158 -8.14 -4.60 -10.17
C LEU A 158 -8.24 -3.68 -8.96
N ASN A 159 -8.98 -4.07 -7.93
CA ASN A 159 -9.31 -3.22 -6.77
C ASN A 159 -9.92 -1.86 -7.19
N ARG A 160 -10.81 -1.89 -8.21
CA ARG A 160 -11.49 -0.71 -8.79
C ARG A 160 -12.10 0.22 -7.74
N ARG A 161 -12.65 -0.34 -6.64
CA ARG A 161 -13.23 0.44 -5.53
C ARG A 161 -12.34 1.61 -5.09
N ILE A 162 -11.03 1.39 -5.02
CA ILE A 162 -10.06 2.41 -4.57
C ILE A 162 -9.24 2.95 -5.73
N MET A 163 -8.80 2.07 -6.64
CA MET A 163 -7.96 2.45 -7.77
C MET A 163 -8.65 3.45 -8.72
N GLN A 164 -9.98 3.45 -8.81
CA GLN A 164 -10.73 4.44 -9.60
C GLN A 164 -10.49 5.89 -9.18
N HIS A 165 -10.13 6.11 -7.91
CA HIS A 165 -9.87 7.45 -7.38
C HIS A 165 -8.49 7.99 -7.80
N LEU A 166 -7.63 7.14 -8.38
CA LEU A 166 -6.31 7.46 -8.90
C LEU A 166 -6.23 7.33 -10.44
N ASP A 167 -7.15 6.59 -11.07
CA ASP A 167 -7.18 6.42 -12.52
C ASP A 167 -7.50 7.75 -13.25
N GLN A 168 -6.46 8.41 -13.77
CA GLN A 168 -6.56 9.66 -14.53
C GLN A 168 -7.28 10.78 -13.76
N LYS A 169 -7.15 10.80 -12.43
CA LYS A 169 -7.69 11.84 -11.55
C LYS A 169 -6.57 12.68 -10.94
N LYS A 170 -6.85 13.96 -10.65
CA LYS A 170 -5.95 14.79 -9.83
C LYS A 170 -6.12 14.40 -8.36
N ASN A 171 -5.37 13.40 -7.93
CA ASN A 171 -5.44 12.87 -6.58
C ASN A 171 -4.08 12.32 -6.14
N ILE A 172 -3.90 12.19 -4.84
CA ILE A 172 -2.76 11.51 -4.24
C ILE A 172 -3.27 10.46 -3.27
N ALA A 173 -2.46 9.44 -3.01
CA ALA A 173 -2.76 8.43 -2.01
C ALA A 173 -1.54 8.15 -1.14
N LEU A 174 -1.82 7.93 0.15
CA LEU A 174 -0.85 7.37 1.07
C LEU A 174 -0.78 5.86 0.84
N VAL A 175 0.44 5.34 0.80
CA VAL A 175 0.70 3.91 0.64
C VAL A 175 1.45 3.43 1.88
N THR A 176 0.94 2.37 2.51
CA THR A 176 1.59 1.71 3.65
C THR A 176 1.30 0.22 3.67
N VAL A 177 1.79 -0.49 4.69
CA VAL A 177 1.48 -1.91 4.93
C VAL A 177 0.79 -2.05 6.28
N ARG A 178 -0.01 -3.12 6.43
CA ARG A 178 -0.63 -3.42 7.73
C ARG A 178 0.35 -3.99 8.73
N GLN A 179 1.24 -4.87 8.27
CA GLN A 179 2.14 -5.64 9.13
C GLN A 179 3.52 -5.65 8.50
N LEU A 180 4.55 -5.83 9.33
CA LEU A 180 5.93 -5.98 8.91
C LEU A 180 6.44 -7.40 9.17
N ALA A 181 7.11 -7.97 8.18
CA ALA A 181 7.95 -9.15 8.31
C ALA A 181 9.23 -8.85 9.10
N SER A 182 9.76 -7.63 9.00
CA SER A 182 10.89 -7.18 9.84
C SER A 182 10.87 -5.67 10.08
N LEU A 183 11.46 -5.26 11.20
CA LEU A 183 11.82 -3.87 11.47
C LEU A 183 13.07 -3.44 10.66
N PRO A 184 13.30 -2.13 10.46
CA PRO A 184 12.46 -1.00 10.90
C PRO A 184 11.23 -0.74 10.02
N PHE A 185 10.29 0.07 10.51
CA PHE A 185 9.16 0.56 9.72
C PHE A 185 9.59 1.69 8.79
N GLU A 186 9.71 1.39 7.49
CA GLU A 186 10.05 2.36 6.43
C GLU A 186 8.96 2.44 5.36
N HIS A 187 7.86 1.72 5.57
CA HIS A 187 6.88 1.39 4.54
C HIS A 187 5.82 2.49 4.38
N ILE A 188 6.25 3.72 4.09
CA ILE A 188 5.37 4.87 3.85
C ILE A 188 5.76 5.55 2.55
N TYR A 189 4.83 5.61 1.61
CA TYR A 189 5.05 6.23 0.31
C TYR A 189 3.82 7.04 -0.13
N VAL A 190 3.99 7.89 -1.14
CA VAL A 190 2.90 8.65 -1.76
C VAL A 190 2.89 8.39 -3.26
N THR A 191 1.70 8.28 -3.84
CA THR A 191 1.51 8.06 -5.28
C THR A 191 0.36 8.91 -5.79
N ASP A 192 0.44 9.30 -7.05
CA ASP A 192 -0.63 9.94 -7.84
C ASP A 192 -1.13 9.02 -8.98
N ASN A 193 -0.66 7.78 -9.02
CA ASN A 193 -0.98 6.78 -10.05
C ASN A 193 -1.63 5.54 -9.43
N LEU A 194 -2.18 4.67 -10.30
CA LEU A 194 -2.52 3.28 -9.92
C LEU A 194 -1.28 2.60 -9.30
N THR A 195 -1.48 1.56 -8.50
CA THR A 195 -0.37 0.90 -7.81
C THR A 195 -0.46 -0.61 -7.89
N ASP A 196 0.67 -1.28 -8.04
CA ASP A 196 0.76 -2.72 -7.78
C ASP A 196 0.64 -3.01 -6.27
N GLN A 197 0.14 -4.19 -5.90
CA GLN A 197 0.02 -4.64 -4.52
C GLN A 197 1.39 -4.72 -3.83
N HIS A 198 2.49 -4.92 -4.56
CA HIS A 198 3.83 -4.99 -4.01
C HIS A 198 4.62 -3.69 -4.19
N ILE A 199 3.92 -2.56 -4.33
CA ILE A 199 4.52 -1.24 -4.56
C ILE A 199 5.66 -0.93 -3.59
N ILE A 200 5.53 -1.19 -2.29
CA ILE A 200 6.59 -0.89 -1.31
C ILE A 200 7.37 -2.13 -0.86
N SER A 201 6.73 -3.30 -0.83
CA SER A 201 7.38 -4.55 -0.40
C SER A 201 6.87 -5.76 -1.18
N VAL A 202 7.78 -6.71 -1.39
CA VAL A 202 7.53 -8.03 -1.99
C VAL A 202 7.44 -9.14 -0.95
N ARG A 203 7.58 -8.83 0.34
CA ARG A 203 7.56 -9.85 1.40
C ARG A 203 6.13 -10.28 1.70
N THR A 204 5.99 -11.55 2.08
CA THR A 204 4.71 -12.10 2.52
C THR A 204 4.16 -11.27 3.69
N LYS A 205 2.87 -10.90 3.61
CA LYS A 205 2.12 -10.06 4.57
C LYS A 205 2.38 -8.55 4.51
N GLU A 206 3.32 -8.07 3.69
CA GLU A 206 3.62 -6.64 3.50
C GLU A 206 2.96 -6.08 2.22
N GLY A 207 1.72 -6.49 1.93
CA GLY A 207 0.99 -5.97 0.78
C GLY A 207 0.71 -4.47 0.94
N GLY A 208 1.05 -3.69 -0.08
CA GLY A 208 0.82 -2.26 -0.16
C GLY A 208 -0.66 -1.94 -0.16
N VAL A 209 -1.08 -1.16 0.83
CA VAL A 209 -2.43 -0.66 1.09
C VAL A 209 -2.48 0.82 0.77
N ILE A 210 -3.50 1.22 0.02
CA ILE A 210 -3.62 2.53 -0.59
C ILE A 210 -4.80 3.26 0.02
N PHE A 211 -4.53 4.47 0.48
CA PHE A 211 -5.46 5.39 1.12
C PHE A 211 -5.53 6.68 0.29
N PRO A 212 -6.45 6.79 -0.69
CA PRO A 212 -6.59 7.98 -1.51
C PRO A 212 -7.04 9.17 -0.65
N LEU A 213 -6.50 10.35 -0.91
CA LEU A 213 -6.89 11.58 -0.22
C LEU A 213 -8.33 11.97 -0.57
N TYR A 214 -8.68 11.90 -1.85
CA TYR A 214 -10.04 12.18 -2.32
C TYR A 214 -10.76 10.94 -2.82
N LEU A 215 -12.07 10.93 -2.59
CA LEU A 215 -13.01 9.98 -3.14
C LEU A 215 -13.81 10.69 -4.23
N TYR A 216 -13.67 10.17 -5.44
CA TYR A 216 -14.41 10.64 -6.61
C TYR A 216 -15.74 9.90 -6.71
N PRO A 217 -16.81 10.55 -7.18
CA PRO A 217 -18.06 9.88 -7.46
C PRO A 217 -17.88 8.77 -8.48
N ASP A 218 -18.57 7.65 -8.27
CA ASP A 218 -18.54 6.52 -9.17
C ASP A 218 -19.36 6.83 -10.43
N SER A 219 -18.69 6.91 -11.59
CA SER A 219 -19.32 7.20 -12.86
C SER A 219 -20.29 6.12 -13.32
N ASP A 220 -20.15 4.90 -12.80
CA ASP A 220 -21.03 3.77 -13.15
C ASP A 220 -22.32 3.79 -12.32
N LYS A 221 -22.40 4.65 -11.29
CA LYS A 221 -23.59 4.84 -10.46
C LYS A 221 -24.25 6.18 -10.78
N ALA A 222 -25.40 6.12 -11.44
CA ALA A 222 -26.14 7.31 -11.84
C ALA A 222 -26.47 8.28 -10.68
N GLN A 223 -26.63 7.75 -9.46
CA GLN A 223 -26.92 8.52 -8.25
C GLN A 223 -25.71 9.36 -7.75
N GLU A 224 -24.51 9.03 -8.19
CA GLU A 224 -23.28 9.71 -7.76
C GLU A 224 -22.79 10.76 -8.78
N LEU A 225 -23.29 10.75 -10.02
CA LEU A 225 -22.86 11.65 -11.11
C LEU A 225 -22.96 13.16 -10.78
N GLN A 226 -23.81 13.55 -9.84
CA GLN A 226 -23.98 14.95 -9.40
C GLN A 226 -23.17 15.30 -8.15
N GLN A 227 -22.49 14.34 -7.54
CA GLN A 227 -21.73 14.58 -6.32
C GLN A 227 -20.37 15.19 -6.65
N GLU A 228 -19.85 16.02 -5.76
CA GLU A 228 -18.48 16.50 -5.84
C GLU A 228 -17.52 15.49 -5.19
N LYS A 229 -16.23 15.55 -5.54
CA LYS A 229 -15.22 14.77 -4.83
C LYS A 229 -15.16 15.20 -3.36
N ARG A 230 -14.94 14.25 -2.45
CA ARG A 230 -14.85 14.51 -1.00
C ARG A 230 -13.56 13.96 -0.41
N PRO A 231 -13.02 14.56 0.67
CA PRO A 231 -11.86 13.99 1.35
C PRO A 231 -12.20 12.64 2.00
N ASN A 232 -11.23 11.73 1.99
CA ASN A 232 -11.29 10.43 2.65
C ASN A 232 -10.88 10.54 4.13
N PHE A 233 -11.55 11.42 4.86
CA PHE A 233 -11.34 11.60 6.29
C PHE A 233 -12.66 11.44 7.05
N SER A 234 -12.64 10.73 8.17
CA SER A 234 -13.82 10.57 9.01
C SER A 234 -14.21 11.90 9.67
N PRO A 235 -15.51 12.16 9.85
CA PRO A 235 -15.98 13.39 10.51
C PRO A 235 -15.39 13.58 11.92
N ASP A 236 -15.28 12.51 12.70
CA ASP A 236 -14.77 12.55 14.07
C ASP A 236 -13.30 12.96 14.14
N PHE A 237 -12.49 12.49 13.18
CA PHE A 237 -11.09 12.90 13.05
C PHE A 237 -10.99 14.38 12.71
N LEU A 238 -11.74 14.85 11.71
CA LEU A 238 -11.74 16.26 11.31
C LEU A 238 -12.19 17.19 12.43
N LYS A 239 -13.25 16.82 13.16
CA LYS A 239 -13.76 17.58 14.31
C LYS A 239 -12.74 17.66 15.45
N THR A 240 -12.06 16.55 15.74
CA THR A 240 -11.02 16.50 16.77
C THR A 240 -9.84 17.39 16.38
N LEU A 241 -9.42 17.36 15.11
CA LEU A 241 -8.36 18.20 14.60
C LEU A 241 -8.73 19.69 14.67
N GLU A 242 -9.94 20.03 14.22
CA GLU A 242 -10.46 21.41 14.27
C GLU A 242 -10.50 21.94 15.71
N THR A 243 -10.95 21.12 16.66
CA THR A 243 -10.96 21.49 18.08
C THR A 243 -9.56 21.70 18.64
N LYS A 244 -8.58 20.87 18.24
CA LYS A 244 -7.19 20.98 18.70
C LYS A 244 -6.45 22.19 18.14
N LEU A 245 -6.75 22.59 16.91
CA LEU A 245 -6.05 23.68 16.21
C LEU A 245 -6.81 25.01 16.21
N GLY A 246 -8.11 24.99 16.50
CA GLY A 246 -8.99 26.16 16.42
C GLY A 246 -9.47 26.50 15.01
N TYR A 247 -9.14 25.70 14.00
CA TYR A 247 -9.60 25.80 12.62
C TYR A 247 -9.45 24.43 11.93
N LEU A 248 -10.15 24.23 10.81
CA LEU A 248 -10.03 23.03 9.99
C LEU A 248 -9.02 23.27 8.85
N PRO A 249 -7.84 22.60 8.85
CA PRO A 249 -6.90 22.70 7.73
C PRO A 249 -7.46 22.05 6.46
N THR A 250 -6.93 22.44 5.30
CA THR A 250 -7.29 21.80 4.02
C THR A 250 -6.92 20.31 4.02
N PRO A 251 -7.63 19.44 3.29
CA PRO A 251 -7.29 18.02 3.22
C PRO A 251 -5.83 17.72 2.85
N GLU A 252 -5.23 18.49 1.93
CA GLU A 252 -3.81 18.35 1.55
C GLU A 252 -2.87 18.63 2.73
N THR A 253 -3.07 19.76 3.43
CA THR A 253 -2.29 20.10 4.65
C THR A 253 -2.38 19.01 5.72
N ILE A 254 -3.56 18.42 5.92
CA ILE A 254 -3.75 17.28 6.84
C ILE A 254 -2.95 16.06 6.36
N PHE A 255 -3.03 15.73 5.06
CA PHE A 255 -2.28 14.65 4.45
C PHE A 255 -0.77 14.82 4.64
N TYR A 256 -0.25 16.03 4.41
CA TYR A 256 1.15 16.36 4.58
C TYR A 256 1.61 16.21 6.04
N TYR A 257 0.82 16.70 6.99
CA TYR A 257 1.10 16.48 8.41
C TYR A 257 1.23 14.99 8.75
N ILE A 258 0.27 14.16 8.31
CA ILE A 258 0.31 12.69 8.52
C ILE A 258 1.57 12.11 7.90
N TYR A 259 1.90 12.52 6.67
CA TYR A 259 3.08 12.06 5.95
C TYR A 259 4.38 12.37 6.70
N ALA A 260 4.52 13.59 7.23
CA ALA A 260 5.69 14.00 8.01
C ALA A 260 5.82 13.19 9.32
N VAL A 261 4.71 13.01 10.04
CA VAL A 261 4.70 12.22 11.28
C VAL A 261 5.15 10.78 11.01
N PHE A 262 4.64 10.14 9.97
CA PHE A 262 5.01 8.77 9.64
C PHE A 262 6.41 8.64 9.02
N HIS A 263 7.05 9.75 8.64
CA HIS A 263 8.47 9.82 8.26
C HIS A 263 9.41 10.21 9.40
N SER A 264 8.89 10.62 10.56
CA SER A 264 9.71 10.98 11.71
C SER A 264 10.51 9.78 12.24
N PRO A 265 11.85 9.86 12.32
CA PRO A 265 12.68 8.80 12.89
C PRO A 265 12.29 8.48 14.33
N THR A 266 12.01 9.50 15.13
CA THR A 266 11.60 9.35 16.54
C THR A 266 10.27 8.61 16.65
N TYR A 267 9.29 8.90 15.78
CA TYR A 267 8.02 8.18 15.75
C TYR A 267 8.24 6.70 15.42
N ARG A 268 9.02 6.43 14.36
CA ARG A 268 9.30 5.07 13.87
C ARG A 268 10.03 4.21 14.89
N SER A 269 11.04 4.76 15.57
CA SER A 269 11.80 4.05 16.58
C SER A 269 11.00 3.87 17.87
N ARG A 270 10.24 4.90 18.30
CA ARG A 270 9.47 4.88 19.54
C ARG A 270 8.33 3.86 19.52
N TYR A 271 7.65 3.72 18.38
CA TYR A 271 6.49 2.83 18.24
C TYR A 271 6.77 1.59 17.39
N ALA A 272 8.04 1.21 17.24
CA ALA A 272 8.46 0.12 16.36
C ALA A 272 7.69 -1.19 16.61
N GLU A 273 7.52 -1.59 17.86
CA GLU A 273 6.80 -2.82 18.23
C GLU A 273 5.33 -2.81 17.78
N PHE A 274 4.68 -1.65 17.81
CA PHE A 274 3.27 -1.51 17.42
C PHE A 274 3.12 -1.37 15.89
N LEU A 275 4.04 -0.65 15.25
CA LEU A 275 4.09 -0.50 13.78
C LEU A 275 4.38 -1.81 13.06
N LYS A 276 4.99 -2.78 13.75
CA LYS A 276 5.26 -4.12 13.21
C LYS A 276 3.99 -4.96 13.02
N ILE A 277 2.98 -4.76 13.87
CA ILE A 277 1.85 -5.70 13.98
C ILE A 277 0.55 -5.18 13.35
N ASP A 278 0.37 -3.86 13.24
CA ASP A 278 -0.83 -3.25 12.69
C ASP A 278 -0.55 -1.86 12.07
N PHE A 279 -1.58 -1.27 11.45
CA PHE A 279 -1.48 0.05 10.82
C PHE A 279 -1.03 1.16 11.78
N PRO A 280 -0.31 2.18 11.25
CA PRO A 280 0.18 3.29 12.06
C PRO A 280 -0.97 4.13 12.64
N ARG A 281 -0.75 4.68 13.84
CA ARG A 281 -1.62 5.65 14.50
C ARG A 281 -1.01 7.05 14.43
N VAL A 282 -1.78 8.05 14.01
CA VAL A 282 -1.31 9.44 13.94
C VAL A 282 -1.61 10.18 15.25
N PRO A 283 -0.59 10.64 16.01
CA PRO A 283 -0.79 11.58 17.10
C PRO A 283 -1.20 12.96 16.58
N LEU A 284 -2.08 13.65 17.32
CA LEU A 284 -2.53 15.01 16.99
C LEU A 284 -1.99 16.03 18.00
N THR A 285 -1.16 16.95 17.52
CA THR A 285 -0.69 18.11 18.30
C THR A 285 -1.80 19.15 18.48
N SER A 286 -1.77 19.85 19.62
CA SER A 286 -2.57 21.08 19.85
C SER A 286 -1.75 22.35 19.62
N ASN A 287 -0.47 22.24 19.27
CA ASN A 287 0.39 23.36 18.93
C ASN A 287 0.31 23.62 17.41
N ASP A 288 -0.38 24.69 17.02
CA ASP A 288 -0.57 25.07 15.61
C ASP A 288 0.76 25.32 14.88
N ASN A 289 1.74 25.96 15.53
CA ASN A 289 3.05 26.20 14.90
C ASN A 289 3.76 24.87 14.58
N LEU A 290 3.70 23.91 15.50
CA LEU A 290 4.25 22.57 15.25
C LEU A 290 3.50 21.84 14.13
N PHE A 291 2.15 21.94 14.12
CA PHE A 291 1.34 21.36 13.05
C PHE A 291 1.74 21.91 11.67
N ARG A 292 1.82 23.23 11.54
CA ARG A 292 2.19 23.91 10.28
C ARG A 292 3.59 23.53 9.82
N GLN A 293 4.57 23.50 10.73
CA GLN A 293 5.94 23.10 10.39
C GLN A 293 6.01 21.64 9.89
N LEU A 294 5.31 20.72 10.56
CA LEU A 294 5.25 19.33 10.13
C LEU A 294 4.53 19.19 8.79
N ALA A 295 3.42 19.92 8.58
CA ALA A 295 2.73 19.93 7.31
C ALA A 295 3.62 20.48 6.17
N GLU A 296 4.41 21.51 6.42
CA GLU A 296 5.37 22.05 5.45
C GLU A 296 6.46 21.03 5.08
N TYR A 297 7.05 20.35 6.07
CA TYR A 297 8.01 19.27 5.79
C TYR A 297 7.36 18.10 5.04
N GLY A 298 6.13 17.76 5.40
CA GLY A 298 5.35 16.74 4.74
C GLY A 298 5.08 17.07 3.28
N GLU A 299 4.74 18.32 2.99
CA GLU A 299 4.53 18.80 1.63
C GLU A 299 5.81 18.66 0.80
N GLN A 300 6.95 19.10 1.36
CA GLN A 300 8.24 18.98 0.70
C GLN A 300 8.59 17.51 0.40
N LEU A 301 8.38 16.61 1.36
CA LEU A 301 8.59 15.17 1.16
C LEU A 301 7.65 14.60 0.10
N VAL A 302 6.37 14.98 0.11
CA VAL A 302 5.41 14.53 -0.92
C VAL A 302 5.81 15.01 -2.31
N GLN A 303 6.19 16.28 -2.46
CA GLN A 303 6.65 16.82 -3.74
C GLN A 303 7.92 16.12 -4.24
N LEU A 304 8.85 15.80 -3.34
CA LEU A 304 10.06 15.03 -3.68
C LEU A 304 9.71 13.63 -4.15
N HIS A 305 8.85 12.91 -3.42
CA HIS A 305 8.49 11.52 -3.77
C HIS A 305 7.58 11.41 -5.00
N LEU A 306 6.79 12.44 -5.30
CA LEU A 306 6.04 12.54 -6.56
C LEU A 306 6.88 13.05 -7.74
N MET A 307 8.16 13.38 -7.50
CA MET A 307 9.07 13.95 -8.51
C MET A 307 8.55 15.28 -9.11
N THR A 308 7.89 16.10 -8.30
CA THR A 308 7.32 17.41 -8.69
C THR A 308 7.97 18.60 -7.99
N SER A 309 8.88 18.36 -7.04
CA SER A 309 9.55 19.43 -6.30
C SER A 309 10.44 20.29 -7.21
N PRO A 310 10.42 21.63 -7.08
CA PRO A 310 11.34 22.52 -7.79
C PRO A 310 12.80 22.37 -7.34
N LYS A 311 13.06 21.67 -6.22
CA LYS A 311 14.40 21.38 -5.70
C LYS A 311 15.10 20.25 -6.45
N LEU A 312 14.37 19.50 -7.27
CA LEU A 312 14.96 18.42 -8.07
C LEU A 312 15.75 19.03 -9.22
N ASP A 313 16.98 18.55 -9.41
CA ASP A 313 17.73 18.89 -10.60
C ASP A 313 16.98 18.40 -11.83
N PRO A 314 16.88 19.21 -12.91
CA PRO A 314 16.33 18.72 -14.16
C PRO A 314 17.18 17.53 -14.61
N PRO A 315 16.57 16.37 -14.94
CA PRO A 315 17.34 15.19 -15.29
C PRO A 315 18.24 15.50 -16.49
N LEU A 316 19.50 15.06 -16.42
CA LEU A 316 20.51 15.24 -17.47
C LEU A 316 20.09 14.63 -18.83
N ALA A 317 19.06 13.77 -18.83
CA ALA A 317 18.40 13.26 -20.02
C ALA A 317 16.93 13.71 -20.04
N PRO A 318 16.41 14.21 -21.19
CA PRO A 318 15.02 14.59 -21.29
C PRO A 318 14.13 13.36 -21.05
N SER A 319 13.39 13.42 -19.94
CA SER A 319 12.17 12.64 -19.75
C SER A 319 11.32 12.82 -21.01
N SER A 320 11.12 11.75 -21.78
CA SER A 320 10.23 11.77 -22.93
C SER A 320 8.88 12.30 -22.44
N LYS A 321 8.51 13.50 -22.91
CA LYS A 321 7.35 14.26 -22.48
C LYS A 321 6.18 13.32 -22.15
N ARG A 322 5.73 13.35 -20.89
CA ARG A 322 4.42 12.80 -20.49
C ARG A 322 3.38 13.49 -21.37
N GLY A 323 2.83 12.77 -22.33
CA GLY A 323 1.81 13.23 -23.27
C GLY A 323 0.62 12.31 -23.23
#